data_AF-A0A353SB18-F1
#
_entry.id   AF-A0A353SB18-F1
#
_cell.length_a   1.000
_cell.length_b   1.000
_cell.length_c   1.000
_cell.angle_alpha   90.00
_cell.angle_beta   90.00
_cell.angle_gamma   90.00
#
_symmetry.space_group_name_H-M   'P 1'
#
loop_
_entity.id
_entity.type
_entity.pdbx_description
1 polymer ?
#
loop_
_entity_poly.entity_id
_entity_poly.type
_entity_poly.pdbx_seq_one_letter_code
_entity_poly.pdbx_strand_id
1 'polypeptide(L)'
;KHADYMIASEETEPGIGWYYTNWLTALGSNTSLPTLEIGKNIVDDFVAQCDRRCRGQKTTLSVIDLAEFANTVPKPLSTFSKSISKLISAKNYQTVSDARYTTREFAASSKIDQIDLVDLCEKLGTSEGKELSKALRGAVKYNKTSSSMTNAYGVSIYFPYQKASYVDTMCDTYEEIGMDDDYAQCIREFASLEVSGQAAAGGTSSPIPSLFGTGSSSGTPDSAELIGQLLGAFLSNGGGGLISGLSGGNTGFLSDRAMSLEDTAGYIAMNKFDAGNLYWTQTDDGKAIMSLPESQWELVHALDLNMFYDDGEGYIDLGLDNIFSFTDDGRLIADTDRNWLAVNGQPVAYYHMDSTENGGETITTGRVPALLNGSRVNLWIVFDAEHPRGFIAGAQSDYQGKETETVAKSLTELQQGDTLEFLCDYYGYDGSYKDSYKLGEPMKVTGRMEISNVDVGAGAVRLMYRFTDIYNQEYWSEALVRY
;
A
#
# COMPACT_ATOMS: atom_id res chain seq x y z
N LYS A 1 6.20 -32.63 -5.84
CA LYS A 1 6.16 -34.00 -5.24
C LYS A 1 4.76 -34.40 -4.76
N HIS A 2 3.90 -33.45 -4.36
CA HIS A 2 2.56 -33.73 -3.83
C HIS A 2 1.42 -33.45 -4.82
N ALA A 3 1.67 -32.65 -5.86
CA ALA A 3 0.73 -32.35 -6.94
C ALA A 3 1.52 -32.01 -8.22
N ASP A 4 0.85 -32.12 -9.36
CA ASP A 4 1.35 -31.69 -10.68
C ASP A 4 0.97 -30.24 -10.97
N TYR A 5 -0.22 -29.81 -10.54
CA TYR A 5 -0.71 -28.45 -10.69
C TYR A 5 -1.16 -27.87 -9.35
N MET A 6 -0.95 -26.57 -9.19
CA MET A 6 -1.55 -25.77 -8.12
C MET A 6 -2.59 -24.83 -8.73
N ILE A 7 -3.75 -24.73 -8.09
CA ILE A 7 -4.74 -23.69 -8.39
C ILE A 7 -4.82 -22.80 -7.16
N ALA A 8 -4.45 -21.55 -7.29
CA ALA A 8 -4.35 -20.63 -6.16
C ALA A 8 -4.61 -19.18 -6.60
N SER A 9 -4.91 -18.33 -5.61
CA SER A 9 -5.06 -16.90 -5.76
C SER A 9 -3.83 -16.18 -5.21
N GLU A 10 -3.39 -15.13 -5.89
CA GLU A 10 -2.38 -14.18 -5.37
C GLU A 10 -3.01 -13.19 -4.38
N GLU A 11 -4.32 -12.99 -4.50
CA GLU A 11 -5.10 -12.06 -3.71
C GLU A 11 -5.96 -12.83 -2.70
N THR A 12 -6.43 -12.16 -1.65
CA THR A 12 -7.37 -12.80 -0.73
C THR A 12 -8.69 -13.07 -1.44
N GLU A 13 -9.15 -14.32 -1.39
CA GLU A 13 -10.35 -14.75 -2.09
C GLU A 13 -11.64 -14.20 -1.46
N PRO A 14 -12.63 -13.78 -2.27
CA PRO A 14 -13.94 -13.38 -1.75
C PRO A 14 -14.64 -14.50 -0.97
N GLY A 15 -15.42 -14.13 0.05
CA GLY A 15 -16.07 -15.06 0.97
C GLY A 15 -17.11 -16.02 0.37
N ILE A 16 -17.44 -15.87 -0.92
CA ILE A 16 -18.32 -16.81 -1.65
C ILE A 16 -17.61 -18.14 -2.00
N GLY A 17 -16.27 -18.18 -1.91
CA GLY A 17 -15.45 -19.33 -2.29
C GLY A 17 -15.53 -19.67 -3.78
N TRP A 18 -15.09 -20.87 -4.14
CA TRP A 18 -15.08 -21.34 -5.53
C TRP A 18 -16.46 -21.82 -5.99
N TYR A 19 -16.69 -21.78 -7.30
CA TYR A 19 -17.94 -22.28 -7.87
C TYR A 19 -17.83 -23.77 -8.25
N TYR A 20 -18.24 -24.65 -7.33
CA TYR A 20 -18.00 -26.08 -7.43
C TYR A 20 -18.87 -26.82 -8.47
N THR A 21 -20.07 -26.32 -8.75
CA THR A 21 -21.11 -27.10 -9.46
C THR A 21 -20.70 -27.54 -10.86
N ASN A 22 -20.17 -26.62 -11.68
CA ASN A 22 -19.88 -26.89 -13.09
C ASN A 22 -18.74 -27.91 -13.24
N TRP A 23 -17.58 -27.64 -12.64
CA TRP A 23 -16.41 -28.49 -12.83
C TRP A 23 -16.57 -29.87 -12.18
N LEU A 24 -17.25 -29.98 -11.04
CA LEU A 24 -17.56 -31.29 -10.44
C LEU A 24 -18.57 -32.08 -11.28
N THR A 25 -19.53 -31.41 -11.90
CA THR A 25 -20.50 -32.06 -12.79
C THR A 25 -19.83 -32.56 -14.07
N ALA A 26 -18.94 -31.76 -14.65
CA ALA A 26 -18.13 -32.14 -15.81
C ALA A 26 -17.23 -33.34 -15.47
N LEU A 27 -16.53 -33.30 -14.32
CA LEU A 27 -15.67 -34.39 -13.86
C LEU A 27 -16.45 -35.67 -13.55
N GLY A 28 -17.63 -35.55 -12.92
CA GLY A 28 -18.51 -36.69 -12.66
C GLY A 28 -19.06 -37.34 -13.94
N SER A 29 -19.22 -36.55 -15.02
CA SER A 29 -19.66 -37.04 -16.33
C SER A 29 -18.51 -37.63 -17.16
N ASN A 30 -17.29 -37.12 -16.99
CA ASN A 30 -16.09 -37.59 -17.67
C ASN A 30 -14.87 -37.49 -16.73
N THR A 31 -14.51 -38.60 -16.09
CA THR A 31 -13.35 -38.67 -15.21
C THR A 31 -12.00 -38.61 -15.94
N SER A 32 -12.01 -38.55 -17.27
CA SER A 32 -10.81 -38.42 -18.12
C SER A 32 -10.65 -37.01 -18.70
N LEU A 33 -11.32 -36.00 -18.13
CA LEU A 33 -11.08 -34.61 -18.51
C LEU A 33 -9.61 -34.21 -18.28
N PRO A 34 -8.96 -33.51 -19.22
CA PRO A 34 -7.62 -32.99 -19.02
C PRO A 34 -7.54 -32.08 -17.79
N THR A 35 -6.52 -32.26 -16.95
CA THR A 35 -6.36 -31.47 -15.71
C THR A 35 -6.33 -29.97 -15.96
N LEU A 36 -5.69 -29.52 -17.05
CA LEU A 36 -5.66 -28.11 -17.43
C LEU A 36 -7.05 -27.57 -17.82
N GLU A 37 -7.90 -28.40 -18.41
CA GLU A 37 -9.28 -28.00 -18.73
C GLU A 37 -10.12 -27.87 -17.46
N ILE A 38 -9.95 -28.80 -16.50
CA ILE A 38 -10.59 -28.72 -15.17
C ILE A 38 -10.14 -27.43 -14.47
N GLY A 39 -8.83 -27.16 -14.43
CA GLY A 39 -8.29 -25.96 -13.79
C GLY A 39 -8.78 -24.68 -14.43
N LYS A 40 -8.83 -24.63 -15.77
CA LYS A 40 -9.38 -23.50 -16.51
C LYS A 40 -10.86 -23.25 -16.15
N ASN A 41 -11.67 -24.30 -16.08
CA ASN A 41 -13.08 -24.16 -15.71
C ASN A 41 -13.27 -23.64 -14.29
N ILE A 42 -12.45 -24.11 -13.33
CA ILE A 42 -12.45 -23.61 -11.94
C ILE A 42 -12.16 -22.10 -11.93
N VAL A 43 -11.08 -21.67 -12.59
CA VAL A 43 -10.69 -20.26 -12.66
C VAL A 43 -11.76 -19.41 -13.33
N ASP A 44 -12.29 -19.85 -14.47
CA ASP A 44 -13.29 -19.10 -15.22
C ASP A 44 -14.58 -18.90 -14.42
N ASP A 45 -15.09 -19.97 -13.80
CA ASP A 45 -16.32 -19.91 -13.03
C ASP A 45 -16.15 -19.09 -11.75
N PHE A 46 -15.01 -19.23 -11.05
CA PHE A 46 -14.74 -18.46 -9.84
C PHE A 46 -14.75 -16.95 -10.13
N VAL A 47 -13.97 -16.50 -11.11
CA VAL A 47 -13.92 -15.08 -11.48
C VAL A 47 -15.31 -14.59 -11.94
N ALA A 48 -16.00 -15.37 -12.77
CA ALA A 48 -17.34 -14.99 -13.24
C ALA A 48 -18.38 -14.90 -12.11
N GLN A 49 -18.28 -15.71 -11.06
CA GLN A 49 -19.16 -15.58 -9.89
C GLN A 49 -18.78 -14.41 -9.00
N CYS A 50 -17.50 -14.13 -8.83
CA CYS A 50 -17.03 -12.95 -8.09
C CYS A 50 -17.51 -11.66 -8.77
N ASP A 51 -17.39 -11.57 -10.10
CA ASP A 51 -17.89 -10.41 -10.86
C ASP A 51 -19.41 -10.20 -10.71
N ARG A 52 -20.17 -11.27 -10.46
CA ARG A 52 -21.64 -11.21 -10.29
C ARG A 52 -22.07 -10.90 -8.86
N ARG A 53 -21.38 -11.46 -7.87
CA ARG A 53 -21.83 -11.48 -6.47
C ARG A 53 -20.99 -10.61 -5.53
N CYS A 54 -19.80 -10.20 -5.96
CA CYS A 54 -18.81 -9.49 -5.16
C CYS A 54 -18.24 -8.29 -5.94
N ARG A 55 -19.11 -7.52 -6.62
CA ARG A 55 -18.67 -6.38 -7.45
C ARG A 55 -17.79 -5.43 -6.65
N GLY A 56 -16.67 -5.02 -7.24
CA GLY A 56 -15.64 -4.19 -6.59
C GLY A 56 -14.56 -4.98 -5.85
N GLN A 57 -14.78 -6.26 -5.53
CA GLN A 57 -13.74 -7.09 -4.91
C GLN A 57 -12.75 -7.60 -5.95
N LYS A 58 -11.49 -7.24 -5.73
CA LYS A 58 -10.32 -7.75 -6.46
C LYS A 58 -10.20 -9.25 -6.32
N THR A 59 -10.11 -9.95 -7.44
CA THR A 59 -10.04 -11.41 -7.53
C THR A 59 -8.97 -11.85 -8.53
N THR A 60 -8.17 -12.86 -8.18
CA THR A 60 -7.24 -13.54 -9.09
C THR A 60 -7.35 -15.05 -8.91
N LEU A 61 -7.12 -15.83 -9.96
CA LEU A 61 -6.91 -17.28 -9.82
C LEU A 61 -6.04 -17.80 -10.96
N SER A 62 -5.02 -18.58 -10.63
CA SER A 62 -4.06 -19.13 -11.57
C SER A 62 -3.99 -20.66 -11.49
N VAL A 63 -3.60 -21.30 -12.60
CA VAL A 63 -3.24 -22.71 -12.69
C VAL A 63 -1.74 -22.77 -12.99
N ILE A 64 -0.96 -23.31 -12.06
CA ILE A 64 0.50 -23.35 -12.12
C ILE A 64 0.96 -24.79 -12.27
N ASP A 65 1.79 -25.07 -13.27
CA ASP A 65 2.49 -26.35 -13.44
C ASP A 65 3.67 -26.43 -12.48
N LEU A 66 3.52 -27.23 -11.42
CA LEU A 66 4.51 -27.33 -10.34
C LEU A 66 5.77 -28.07 -10.78
N ALA A 67 5.67 -28.97 -11.75
CA ALA A 67 6.83 -29.67 -12.29
C ALA A 67 7.68 -28.73 -13.13
N GLU A 68 7.06 -27.94 -14.01
CA GLU A 68 7.77 -26.90 -14.76
C GLU A 68 8.36 -25.85 -13.81
N PHE A 69 7.54 -25.30 -12.91
CA PHE A 69 7.96 -24.28 -11.94
C PHE A 69 9.21 -24.70 -11.17
N ALA A 70 9.20 -25.90 -10.59
CA ALA A 70 10.32 -26.41 -9.79
C ALA A 70 11.62 -26.58 -10.60
N ASN A 71 11.54 -26.75 -11.92
CA ASN A 71 12.70 -26.95 -12.78
C ASN A 71 13.17 -25.67 -13.50
N THR A 72 12.28 -24.69 -13.71
CA THR A 72 12.59 -23.51 -14.53
C THR A 72 12.73 -22.21 -13.75
N VAL A 73 12.08 -22.07 -12.58
CA VAL A 73 12.01 -20.80 -11.83
C VAL A 73 13.18 -20.58 -10.83
N PRO A 74 13.67 -21.58 -10.07
CA PRO A 74 14.63 -21.32 -9.00
C PRO A 74 15.93 -20.64 -9.47
N LYS A 75 16.49 -21.08 -10.62
CA LYS A 75 17.76 -20.54 -11.12
C LYS A 75 17.63 -19.09 -11.64
N PRO A 76 16.62 -18.74 -12.44
CA PRO A 76 16.33 -17.35 -12.76
C PRO A 76 16.05 -16.48 -11.53
N LEU A 77 15.35 -17.00 -10.51
CA LEU A 77 15.08 -16.26 -9.28
C LEU A 77 16.37 -15.89 -8.53
N SER A 78 17.25 -16.86 -8.31
CA SER A 78 18.58 -16.63 -7.72
C SER A 78 19.38 -15.57 -8.51
N THR A 79 19.39 -15.69 -9.83
CA THR A 79 20.09 -14.74 -10.73
C THR A 79 19.51 -13.33 -10.65
N PHE A 80 18.18 -13.21 -10.62
CA PHE A 80 17.48 -11.94 -10.47
C PHE A 80 17.74 -11.29 -9.10
N SER A 81 17.69 -12.08 -8.02
CA SER A 81 17.98 -11.61 -6.64
C SER A 81 19.38 -11.02 -6.52
N LYS A 82 20.38 -11.69 -7.10
CA LYS A 82 21.76 -11.19 -7.20
C LYS A 82 21.85 -9.90 -8.03
N SER A 83 21.04 -9.77 -9.08
CA SER A 83 21.01 -8.55 -9.89
C SER A 83 20.49 -7.34 -9.11
N ILE A 84 19.48 -7.52 -8.25
CA ILE A 84 18.96 -6.48 -7.35
C ILE A 84 20.02 -6.10 -6.31
N SER A 85 20.61 -7.09 -5.64
CA SER A 85 21.70 -6.88 -4.67
C SER A 85 22.84 -6.07 -5.30
N LYS A 86 23.19 -6.39 -6.56
CA LYS A 86 24.16 -5.64 -7.35
C LYS A 86 23.72 -4.20 -7.64
N LEU A 87 22.46 -3.95 -8.01
CA LEU A 87 21.94 -2.59 -8.19
C LEU A 87 22.08 -1.75 -6.91
N ILE A 88 21.71 -2.31 -5.75
CA ILE A 88 21.80 -1.63 -4.46
C ILE A 88 23.27 -1.31 -4.13
N SER A 89 24.16 -2.31 -4.21
CA SER A 89 25.60 -2.12 -3.96
C SER A 89 26.26 -1.11 -4.92
N ALA A 90 25.71 -0.96 -6.13
CA ALA A 90 26.14 0.01 -7.14
C ALA A 90 25.44 1.38 -7.02
N LYS A 91 24.79 1.67 -5.88
CA LYS A 91 24.09 2.95 -5.59
C LYS A 91 22.92 3.25 -6.55
N ASN A 92 22.24 2.21 -7.05
CA ASN A 92 21.00 2.32 -7.83
C ASN A 92 19.79 1.82 -7.04
N TYR A 93 19.72 2.11 -5.74
CA TYR A 93 18.61 1.66 -4.89
C TYR A 93 17.28 2.29 -5.31
N GLN A 94 17.25 3.57 -5.67
CA GLN A 94 16.05 4.26 -6.17
C GLN A 94 15.37 3.46 -7.29
N THR A 95 16.10 2.97 -8.29
CA THR A 95 15.53 2.11 -9.35
C THR A 95 14.81 0.87 -8.82
N VAL A 96 15.34 0.25 -7.76
CA VAL A 96 14.70 -0.90 -7.12
C VAL A 96 13.49 -0.48 -6.30
N SER A 97 13.60 0.65 -5.58
CA SER A 97 12.53 1.18 -4.76
C SER A 97 11.34 1.65 -5.61
N ASP A 98 11.58 2.38 -6.69
CA ASP A 98 10.56 2.82 -7.65
C ASP A 98 9.82 1.62 -8.24
N ALA A 99 10.57 0.57 -8.63
CA ALA A 99 9.99 -0.65 -9.15
C ALA A 99 9.16 -1.37 -8.09
N ARG A 100 9.66 -1.53 -6.85
CA ARG A 100 8.90 -2.15 -5.76
C ARG A 100 7.64 -1.36 -5.42
N TYR A 101 7.73 -0.04 -5.33
CA TYR A 101 6.61 0.83 -4.99
C TYR A 101 5.50 0.75 -6.05
N THR A 102 5.87 0.77 -7.33
CA THR A 102 4.88 0.71 -8.41
C THR A 102 4.36 -0.70 -8.67
N THR A 103 5.03 -1.76 -8.22
CA THR A 103 4.62 -3.17 -8.43
C THR A 103 3.26 -3.45 -7.81
N ARG A 104 2.44 -4.25 -8.50
CA ARG A 104 1.17 -4.75 -8.01
C ARG A 104 1.36 -5.45 -6.67
N GLU A 105 0.79 -4.85 -5.62
CA GLU A 105 0.69 -5.42 -4.29
C GLU A 105 -0.70 -6.03 -4.05
N PHE A 106 -0.73 -7.13 -3.30
CA PHE A 106 -1.93 -7.86 -2.89
C PHE A 106 -2.18 -7.68 -1.40
N ALA A 107 -3.45 -7.67 -1.02
CA ALA A 107 -3.87 -7.43 0.37
C ALA A 107 -3.23 -6.17 1.00
N ALA A 108 -3.03 -5.11 0.22
CA ALA A 108 -2.31 -3.88 0.61
C ALA A 108 -2.82 -3.26 1.93
N SER A 109 -4.13 -3.36 2.22
CA SER A 109 -4.72 -2.93 3.50
C SER A 109 -4.10 -3.59 4.74
N SER A 110 -3.60 -4.82 4.61
CA SER A 110 -2.94 -5.58 5.69
C SER A 110 -1.43 -5.37 5.73
N LYS A 111 -0.86 -4.65 4.75
CA LYS A 111 0.57 -4.31 4.66
C LYS A 111 1.47 -5.54 4.81
N ILE A 112 1.11 -6.62 4.11
CA ILE A 112 1.84 -7.89 4.14
C ILE A 112 2.90 -8.00 3.04
N ASP A 113 3.08 -6.94 2.24
CA ASP A 113 4.18 -6.79 1.27
C ASP A 113 4.25 -7.93 0.24
N GLN A 114 3.10 -8.49 -0.14
CA GLN A 114 2.98 -9.52 -1.18
C GLN A 114 2.80 -8.86 -2.54
N ILE A 115 3.74 -9.06 -3.45
CA ILE A 115 3.74 -8.45 -4.76
C ILE A 115 3.72 -9.47 -5.89
N ASP A 116 3.25 -9.06 -7.06
CA ASP A 116 3.39 -9.86 -8.28
C ASP A 116 4.85 -9.90 -8.74
N LEU A 117 5.41 -11.11 -8.86
CA LEU A 117 6.83 -11.28 -9.19
C LEU A 117 7.14 -10.98 -10.67
N VAL A 118 6.20 -11.20 -11.58
CA VAL A 118 6.37 -10.89 -13.00
C VAL A 118 6.35 -9.37 -13.22
N ASP A 119 5.45 -8.66 -12.56
CA ASP A 119 5.32 -7.21 -12.63
C ASP A 119 6.57 -6.52 -12.03
N LEU A 120 7.11 -7.02 -10.91
CA LEU A 120 8.39 -6.53 -10.38
C LEU A 120 9.52 -6.70 -11.39
N CYS A 121 9.60 -7.88 -12.01
CA CYS A 121 10.59 -8.18 -13.05
C CYS A 121 10.48 -7.24 -14.25
N GLU A 122 9.26 -6.93 -14.68
CA GLU A 122 8.98 -6.05 -15.81
C GLU A 122 9.30 -4.59 -15.49
N LYS A 123 8.98 -4.13 -14.27
CA LYS A 123 9.27 -2.78 -13.78
C LYS A 123 10.76 -2.51 -13.58
N LEU A 124 11.50 -3.48 -13.05
CA LEU A 124 12.96 -3.40 -12.96
C LEU A 124 13.63 -3.43 -14.35
N GLY A 125 13.02 -4.13 -15.31
CA GLY A 125 13.45 -4.10 -16.72
C GLY A 125 14.82 -4.74 -17.01
N THR A 126 15.45 -5.40 -16.03
CA THR A 126 16.75 -6.06 -16.18
C THR A 126 16.67 -7.29 -17.10
N SER A 127 17.81 -7.71 -17.65
CA SER A 127 17.88 -8.96 -18.42
C SER A 127 17.48 -10.17 -17.57
N GLU A 128 17.93 -10.18 -16.33
CA GLU A 128 17.68 -11.22 -15.34
C GLU A 128 16.19 -11.28 -14.96
N GLY A 129 15.55 -10.11 -14.78
CA GLY A 129 14.10 -10.02 -14.55
C GLY A 129 13.29 -10.52 -15.74
N LYS A 130 13.70 -10.22 -16.98
CA LYS A 130 13.04 -10.74 -18.19
C LYS A 130 13.10 -12.26 -18.29
N GLU A 131 14.24 -12.87 -17.95
CA GLU A 131 14.36 -14.33 -17.93
C GLU A 131 13.51 -14.98 -16.83
N LEU A 132 13.43 -14.37 -15.65
CA LEU A 132 12.55 -14.84 -14.58
C LEU A 132 11.06 -14.70 -14.96
N SER A 133 10.66 -13.54 -15.48
CA SER A 133 9.29 -13.30 -16.00
C SER A 133 8.90 -14.36 -17.04
N LYS A 134 9.79 -14.68 -17.98
CA LYS A 134 9.57 -15.73 -18.98
C LYS A 134 9.39 -17.12 -18.35
N ALA A 135 10.21 -17.48 -17.35
CA ALA A 135 10.09 -18.76 -16.66
C ALA A 135 8.76 -18.89 -15.90
N LEU A 136 8.36 -17.82 -15.19
CA LEU A 136 7.09 -17.75 -14.47
C LEU A 136 5.90 -17.87 -15.41
N ARG A 137 5.87 -17.07 -16.48
CA ARG A 137 4.82 -17.12 -17.51
C ARG A 137 4.75 -18.47 -18.23
N GLY A 138 5.86 -19.20 -18.32
CA GLY A 138 5.88 -20.58 -18.83
C GLY A 138 5.17 -21.55 -17.88
N ALA A 139 5.46 -21.45 -16.59
CA ALA A 139 4.89 -22.32 -15.55
C ALA A 139 3.41 -22.03 -15.27
N VAL A 140 2.96 -20.77 -15.36
CA VAL A 140 1.55 -20.38 -15.23
C VAL A 140 0.80 -20.76 -16.50
N LYS A 141 0.01 -21.83 -16.45
CA LYS A 141 -0.71 -22.39 -17.60
C LYS A 141 -2.02 -21.69 -17.90
N TYR A 142 -2.61 -21.08 -16.89
CA TYR A 142 -3.81 -20.27 -17.03
C TYR A 142 -3.87 -19.26 -15.89
N ASN A 143 -4.32 -18.03 -16.17
CA ASN A 143 -4.49 -16.99 -15.17
C ASN A 143 -5.67 -16.12 -15.56
N LYS A 144 -6.48 -15.72 -14.60
CA LYS A 144 -7.59 -14.78 -14.80
C LYS A 144 -7.76 -13.89 -13.59
N THR A 145 -8.10 -12.64 -13.84
CA THR A 145 -8.30 -11.60 -12.82
C THR A 145 -9.66 -10.92 -13.02
N SER A 146 -10.17 -10.27 -11.97
CA SER A 146 -11.29 -9.34 -12.09
C SER A 146 -10.87 -8.08 -12.87
N SER A 147 -11.84 -7.34 -13.43
CA SER A 147 -11.55 -6.10 -14.18
C SER A 147 -10.85 -5.03 -13.35
N SER A 148 -11.08 -5.03 -12.02
CA SER A 148 -10.43 -4.16 -11.04
C SER A 148 -9.00 -4.57 -10.65
N MET A 149 -8.43 -5.55 -11.34
CA MET A 149 -7.09 -6.07 -11.06
C MET A 149 -6.27 -6.18 -12.35
N THR A 150 -5.17 -5.42 -12.39
CA THR A 150 -4.17 -5.45 -13.47
C THR A 150 -2.80 -5.82 -12.94
N ASN A 151 -1.92 -6.27 -13.84
CA ASN A 151 -0.54 -6.64 -13.54
C ASN A 151 -0.42 -7.76 -12.48
N ALA A 152 -1.38 -8.69 -12.50
CA ALA A 152 -1.37 -9.92 -11.70
C ALA A 152 -1.29 -11.11 -12.67
N TYR A 153 -0.22 -11.88 -12.56
CA TYR A 153 0.24 -12.87 -13.53
C TYR A 153 0.33 -14.28 -12.95
N GLY A 154 -0.07 -14.45 -11.68
CA GLY A 154 -0.42 -15.74 -11.09
C GLY A 154 0.53 -16.25 -10.01
N VAL A 155 1.62 -15.53 -9.70
CA VAL A 155 2.60 -15.89 -8.66
C VAL A 155 3.01 -14.65 -7.86
N SER A 156 2.56 -14.59 -6.61
CA SER A 156 2.98 -13.57 -5.65
C SER A 156 4.21 -13.99 -4.86
N ILE A 157 4.91 -13.00 -4.30
CA ILE A 157 6.06 -13.20 -3.42
C ILE A 157 6.17 -12.04 -2.43
N TYR A 158 6.75 -12.26 -1.25
CA TYR A 158 7.01 -11.19 -0.30
C TYR A 158 8.21 -10.36 -0.74
N PHE A 159 8.06 -9.02 -0.80
CA PHE A 159 9.17 -8.10 -0.96
C PHE A 159 8.93 -6.86 -0.10
N PRO A 160 9.84 -6.52 0.84
CA PRO A 160 9.59 -5.55 1.90
C PRO A 160 9.35 -4.14 1.36
N TYR A 161 8.45 -3.40 2.00
CA TYR A 161 8.28 -1.97 1.77
C TYR A 161 7.47 -1.28 2.88
N GLN A 162 6.34 -1.86 3.30
CA GLN A 162 5.42 -1.23 4.25
C GLN A 162 5.62 -1.68 5.69
N LYS A 163 6.17 -2.88 5.91
CA LYS A 163 6.22 -3.50 7.24
C LYS A 163 7.55 -4.20 7.49
N ALA A 164 8.62 -3.42 7.59
CA ALA A 164 9.98 -3.91 7.85
C ALA A 164 10.09 -4.92 9.03
N SER A 165 9.20 -4.82 10.04
CA SER A 165 9.09 -5.77 11.15
C SER A 165 8.87 -7.24 10.76
N TYR A 166 8.46 -7.54 9.52
CA TYR A 166 8.21 -8.89 9.02
C TYR A 166 9.39 -9.50 8.26
N VAL A 167 10.44 -8.72 7.98
CA VAL A 167 11.57 -9.15 7.13
C VAL A 167 12.24 -10.40 7.69
N ASP A 168 12.56 -10.40 8.99
CA ASP A 168 13.21 -11.55 9.63
C ASP A 168 12.31 -12.80 9.57
N THR A 169 11.03 -12.68 9.95
CA THR A 169 10.07 -13.80 9.90
C THR A 169 9.91 -14.38 8.49
N MET A 170 9.87 -13.54 7.46
CA MET A 170 9.77 -14.00 6.09
C MET A 170 11.05 -14.66 5.59
N CYS A 171 12.22 -14.13 6.00
CA CYS A 171 13.51 -14.75 5.69
C CYS A 171 13.65 -16.13 6.35
N ASP A 172 13.28 -16.24 7.62
CA ASP A 172 13.27 -17.51 8.37
C ASP A 172 12.34 -18.52 7.68
N THR A 173 11.15 -18.08 7.27
CA THR A 173 10.20 -18.92 6.51
C THR A 173 10.81 -19.41 5.19
N TYR A 174 11.51 -18.54 4.46
CA TYR A 174 12.17 -18.90 3.21
C TYR A 174 13.29 -19.93 3.40
N GLU A 175 14.08 -19.81 4.47
CA GLU A 175 15.07 -20.82 4.83
C GLU A 175 14.40 -22.16 5.17
N GLU A 176 13.34 -22.16 5.98
CA GLU A 176 12.62 -23.37 6.39
C GLU A 176 12.00 -24.15 5.22
N ILE A 177 11.49 -23.44 4.20
CA ILE A 177 10.92 -24.07 3.00
C ILE A 177 11.97 -24.42 1.93
N GLY A 178 13.26 -24.16 2.20
CA GLY A 178 14.37 -24.50 1.31
C GLY A 178 14.46 -23.61 0.07
N MET A 179 14.07 -22.35 0.21
CA MET A 179 14.26 -21.34 -0.83
C MET A 179 15.73 -20.92 -0.90
N ASP A 180 16.15 -20.38 -2.04
CA ASP A 180 17.55 -19.98 -2.25
C ASP A 180 17.92 -18.74 -1.41
N ASP A 181 19.06 -18.81 -0.72
CA ASP A 181 19.55 -17.75 0.18
C ASP A 181 19.75 -16.40 -0.52
N ASP A 182 20.01 -16.39 -1.84
CA ASP A 182 20.20 -15.14 -2.59
C ASP A 182 18.96 -14.24 -2.52
N TYR A 183 17.76 -14.84 -2.50
CA TYR A 183 16.52 -14.07 -2.43
C TYR A 183 16.31 -13.45 -1.06
N ALA A 184 16.53 -14.24 0.00
CA ALA A 184 16.44 -13.76 1.37
C ALA A 184 17.49 -12.66 1.64
N GLN A 185 18.72 -12.84 1.15
CA GLN A 185 19.76 -11.80 1.20
C GLN A 185 19.32 -10.52 0.48
N CYS A 186 18.82 -10.62 -0.75
CA CYS A 186 18.34 -9.49 -1.53
C CYS A 186 17.28 -8.66 -0.78
N ILE A 187 16.30 -9.34 -0.16
CA ILE A 187 15.24 -8.71 0.65
C ILE A 187 15.83 -7.99 1.86
N ARG A 188 16.75 -8.61 2.59
CA ARG A 188 17.39 -8.00 3.77
C ARG A 188 18.20 -6.76 3.38
N GLU A 189 18.94 -6.83 2.28
CA GLU A 189 19.73 -5.71 1.77
C GLU A 189 18.86 -4.52 1.33
N PHE A 190 17.72 -4.79 0.68
CA PHE A 190 16.75 -3.75 0.33
C PHE A 190 16.15 -3.11 1.58
N ALA A 191 15.59 -3.92 2.48
CA ALA A 191 14.96 -3.44 3.71
C ALA A 191 15.96 -2.70 4.62
N SER A 192 17.21 -3.15 4.67
CA SER A 192 18.22 -2.48 5.47
C SER A 192 18.51 -1.06 4.98
N LEU A 193 18.45 -0.80 3.67
CA LEU A 193 18.65 0.54 3.13
C LEU A 193 17.39 1.41 3.27
N GLU A 194 16.21 0.84 3.05
CA GLU A 194 14.91 1.48 3.34
C GLU A 194 14.88 2.01 4.79
N VAL A 195 15.11 1.12 5.75
CA VAL A 195 15.07 1.43 7.19
C VAL A 195 16.20 2.36 7.60
N SER A 196 17.38 2.25 6.99
CA SER A 196 18.46 3.23 7.21
C SER A 196 18.08 4.62 6.70
N GLY A 197 17.40 4.70 5.56
CA GLY A 197 16.84 5.93 5.01
C GLY A 197 15.84 6.56 5.97
N GLN A 198 14.84 5.81 6.44
CA GLN A 198 13.86 6.28 7.43
C GLN A 198 14.53 6.78 8.73
N ALA A 199 15.56 6.07 9.21
CA ALA A 199 16.24 6.43 10.44
C ALA A 199 17.08 7.72 10.33
N ALA A 200 17.50 8.13 9.13
CA ALA A 200 18.50 9.19 8.96
C ALA A 200 18.11 10.32 7.98
N ALA A 201 17.12 10.12 7.10
CA ALA A 201 16.66 11.12 6.14
C ALA A 201 15.80 12.22 6.80
N GLY A 202 15.30 11.99 8.01
CA GLY A 202 14.39 12.90 8.71
C GLY A 202 12.92 12.55 8.43
N GLY A 203 12.03 13.54 8.51
CA GLY A 203 10.59 13.31 8.34
C GLY A 203 9.90 12.77 9.59
N THR A 204 8.61 12.52 9.48
CA THR A 204 7.78 11.99 10.57
C THR A 204 6.52 11.34 10.03
N SER A 205 6.14 10.21 10.62
CA SER A 205 4.86 9.56 10.32
C SER A 205 3.65 10.28 10.95
N SER A 206 3.88 11.28 11.79
CA SER A 206 2.81 11.99 12.49
C SER A 206 2.51 13.33 11.82
N PRO A 207 1.24 13.65 11.53
CA PRO A 207 0.86 14.98 11.04
C PRO A 207 0.93 16.06 12.13
N ILE A 208 1.07 15.68 13.41
CA ILE A 208 0.98 16.59 14.57
C ILE A 208 1.89 17.82 14.46
N PRO A 209 3.19 17.69 14.13
CA PRO A 209 4.08 18.86 14.08
C PRO A 209 3.61 19.92 13.09
N SER A 210 3.12 19.51 11.92
CA SER A 210 2.57 20.40 10.91
C SER A 210 1.17 20.91 11.26
N LEU A 211 0.32 20.05 11.85
CA LEU A 211 -1.05 20.38 12.25
C LEU A 211 -1.08 21.54 13.27
N PHE A 212 -0.26 21.45 14.31
CA PHE A 212 -0.17 22.45 15.37
C PHE A 212 0.81 23.60 15.06
N GLY A 213 1.52 23.54 13.92
CA GLY A 213 2.58 24.49 13.58
C GLY A 213 3.73 24.48 14.59
N THR A 214 3.89 23.39 15.33
CA THR A 214 4.96 23.21 16.33
C THR A 214 6.24 22.64 15.72
N GLY A 215 6.25 22.34 14.42
CA GLY A 215 7.43 21.86 13.72
C GLY A 215 7.59 22.47 12.34
N SER A 216 8.78 23.03 12.11
CA SER A 216 9.53 22.71 10.90
C SER A 216 11.01 22.58 11.27
N SER A 217 11.63 21.49 10.80
CA SER A 217 13.04 21.12 10.96
C SER A 217 13.52 20.58 12.33
N SER A 218 13.19 19.33 12.65
CA SER A 218 14.30 18.49 13.14
C SER A 218 15.29 18.45 11.99
N GLY A 219 16.36 19.25 12.08
CA GLY A 219 17.25 19.55 10.96
C GLY A 219 17.58 18.29 10.17
N THR A 220 17.14 18.25 8.92
CA THR A 220 17.48 17.18 8.00
C THR A 220 19.01 17.10 7.98
N PRO A 221 19.63 15.99 8.39
CA PRO A 221 21.09 15.92 8.42
C PRO A 221 21.65 16.17 7.02
N ASP A 222 22.37 17.27 6.83
CA ASP A 222 22.85 17.69 5.50
C ASP A 222 24.20 17.08 5.11
N SER A 223 24.88 16.40 6.03
CA SER A 223 26.16 15.77 5.77
C SER A 223 26.12 14.26 5.97
N ALA A 224 26.82 13.54 5.09
CA ALA A 224 27.02 12.10 5.20
C ALA A 224 27.67 11.70 6.54
N GLU A 225 28.48 12.58 7.14
CA GLU A 225 29.09 12.34 8.45
C GLU A 225 28.04 12.30 9.58
N LEU A 226 27.10 13.26 9.61
CA LEU A 226 26.02 13.27 10.61
C LEU A 226 25.07 12.09 10.40
N ILE A 227 24.74 11.78 9.15
CA ILE A 227 23.96 10.59 8.78
C ILE A 227 24.67 9.33 9.28
N GLY A 228 25.97 9.20 9.05
CA GLY A 228 26.77 8.07 9.53
C GLY A 228 26.75 7.93 11.05
N GLN A 229 26.79 9.04 11.79
CA GLN A 229 26.68 9.03 13.26
C GLN A 229 25.28 8.58 13.72
N LEU A 230 24.21 9.08 13.07
CA LEU A 230 22.83 8.69 13.37
C LEU A 230 22.59 7.20 13.08
N LEU A 231 23.05 6.71 11.93
CA LEU A 231 22.97 5.30 11.58
C LEU A 231 23.76 4.43 12.56
N GLY A 232 24.96 4.87 12.94
CA GLY A 232 25.78 4.19 13.95
C GLY A 232 25.03 4.08 15.29
N ALA A 233 24.41 5.18 15.74
CA ALA A 233 23.61 5.20 16.96
C ALA A 233 22.38 4.29 16.85
N PHE A 234 21.62 4.38 15.75
CA PHE A 234 20.46 3.55 15.47
C PHE A 234 20.78 2.05 15.53
N LEU A 235 21.82 1.62 14.84
CA LEU A 235 22.24 0.23 14.84
C LEU A 235 22.82 -0.22 16.18
N SER A 236 23.54 0.65 16.89
CA SER A 236 24.05 0.35 18.23
C SER A 236 22.93 0.14 19.27
N ASN A 237 21.76 0.74 19.04
CA ASN A 237 20.55 0.55 19.84
C ASN A 237 19.68 -0.62 19.34
N GLY A 238 20.24 -1.50 18.49
CA GLY A 238 19.53 -2.66 17.94
C GLY A 238 18.45 -2.31 16.92
N GLY A 239 18.50 -1.14 16.29
CA GLY A 239 17.53 -0.70 15.27
C GLY A 239 16.10 -0.48 15.79
N GLY A 240 15.88 -0.49 17.11
CA GLY A 240 14.56 -0.45 17.72
C GLY A 240 14.09 0.96 18.09
N GLY A 241 12.77 1.19 17.97
CA GLY A 241 12.08 2.33 18.59
C GLY A 241 12.08 3.66 17.83
N LEU A 242 12.83 3.79 16.73
CA LEU A 242 12.74 4.96 15.83
C LEU A 242 11.70 4.76 14.72
N ILE A 243 11.52 3.53 14.27
CA ILE A 243 10.67 3.17 13.15
C ILE A 243 9.51 2.33 13.67
N SER A 244 8.30 2.68 13.22
CA SER A 244 7.08 2.04 13.67
C SER A 244 7.12 0.53 13.45
N GLY A 245 6.80 -0.25 14.49
CA GLY A 245 6.80 -1.72 14.45
C GLY A 245 8.17 -2.38 14.62
N LEU A 246 9.29 -1.64 14.56
CA LEU A 246 10.62 -2.19 14.81
C LEU A 246 11.00 -2.16 16.29
N SER A 247 11.61 -3.26 16.72
CA SER A 247 12.12 -3.52 18.06
C SER A 247 13.43 -4.30 17.97
N GLY A 248 14.18 -4.41 19.06
CA GLY A 248 15.43 -5.18 19.04
C GLY A 248 15.28 -6.68 18.72
N GLY A 249 14.05 -7.21 18.60
CA GLY A 249 13.79 -8.63 18.30
C GLY A 249 13.42 -8.92 16.84
N ASN A 250 13.28 -7.92 15.99
CA ASN A 250 12.87 -8.07 14.57
C ASN A 250 13.68 -7.13 13.66
N THR A 251 14.96 -6.96 13.98
CA THR A 251 15.93 -6.10 13.29
C THR A 251 17.18 -6.87 12.86
N GLY A 252 17.12 -8.21 12.84
CA GLY A 252 18.22 -9.08 12.45
C GLY A 252 18.72 -8.77 11.04
N PHE A 253 17.80 -8.49 10.11
CA PHE A 253 18.11 -8.12 8.74
C PHE A 253 19.06 -6.92 8.58
N LEU A 254 19.15 -6.02 9.58
CA LEU A 254 20.05 -4.86 9.53
C LEU A 254 21.54 -5.23 9.56
N SER A 255 21.88 -6.49 9.89
CA SER A 255 23.26 -6.96 9.77
C SER A 255 23.68 -7.22 8.32
N ASP A 256 22.73 -7.51 7.45
CA ASP A 256 22.97 -7.87 6.04
C ASP A 256 22.77 -6.65 5.15
N ARG A 257 23.89 -6.10 4.68
CA ARG A 257 23.92 -4.84 3.92
C ARG A 257 24.69 -5.01 2.62
N ALA A 258 24.11 -4.50 1.53
CA ALA A 258 24.76 -4.43 0.23
C ALA A 258 25.93 -3.41 0.20
N MET A 259 25.94 -2.46 1.14
CA MET A 259 26.89 -1.35 1.21
C MET A 259 27.51 -1.23 2.60
N SER A 260 28.69 -0.61 2.65
CA SER A 260 29.29 -0.18 3.92
C SER A 260 28.42 0.90 4.59
N LEU A 261 28.63 1.14 5.90
CA LEU A 261 27.95 2.23 6.60
C LEU A 261 28.26 3.60 6.01
N GLU A 262 29.51 3.80 5.60
CA GLU A 262 29.96 5.04 4.96
C GLU A 262 29.29 5.25 3.60
N ASP A 263 29.23 4.20 2.76
CA ASP A 263 28.55 4.26 1.47
C ASP A 263 27.05 4.45 1.61
N THR A 264 26.43 3.80 2.61
CA THR A 264 25.02 3.96 2.94
C THR A 264 24.72 5.39 3.34
N ALA A 265 25.52 5.96 4.24
CA ALA A 265 25.37 7.34 4.67
C ALA A 265 25.56 8.33 3.52
N GLY A 266 26.55 8.10 2.66
CA GLY A 266 26.77 8.90 1.46
C GLY A 266 25.63 8.81 0.45
N TYR A 267 25.05 7.62 0.26
CA TYR A 267 23.89 7.42 -0.61
C TYR A 267 22.66 8.18 -0.08
N ILE A 268 22.34 8.03 1.21
CA ILE A 268 21.20 8.71 1.83
C ILE A 268 21.40 10.23 1.76
N ALA A 269 22.61 10.75 2.01
CA ALA A 269 22.90 12.18 1.92
C ALA A 269 22.59 12.77 0.54
N MET A 270 22.81 11.99 -0.53
CA MET A 270 22.56 12.40 -1.91
C MET A 270 21.10 12.21 -2.37
N ASN A 271 20.36 11.30 -1.74
CA ASN A 271 19.02 10.87 -2.17
C ASN A 271 17.98 10.99 -1.05
N LYS A 272 18.16 11.93 -0.12
CA LYS A 272 17.17 12.25 0.91
C LYS A 272 16.20 13.31 0.40
N PHE A 273 14.94 13.21 0.84
CA PHE A 273 13.97 14.25 0.60
C PHE A 273 14.24 15.44 1.55
N ASP A 274 14.29 16.64 0.99
CA ASP A 274 14.50 17.87 1.73
C ASP A 274 13.16 18.55 2.05
N ALA A 275 12.71 18.34 3.29
CA ALA A 275 11.51 18.95 3.85
C ALA A 275 11.54 20.49 3.84
N GLY A 276 12.71 21.12 3.69
CA GLY A 276 12.85 22.56 3.51
C GLY A 276 12.16 23.11 2.25
N ASN A 277 11.80 22.24 1.30
CA ASN A 277 11.04 22.60 0.10
C ASN A 277 9.52 22.63 0.32
N LEU A 278 9.02 22.16 1.48
CA LEU A 278 7.58 21.96 1.74
C LEU A 278 6.85 23.21 2.26
N TYR A 279 7.09 24.35 1.63
CA TYR A 279 6.45 25.62 1.97
C TYR A 279 5.58 26.14 0.83
N TRP A 280 4.53 26.89 1.20
CA TRP A 280 3.61 27.47 0.25
C TRP A 280 4.07 28.85 -0.22
N THR A 281 3.96 29.08 -1.53
CA THR A 281 4.01 30.41 -2.14
C THR A 281 2.64 30.75 -2.75
N GLN A 282 2.46 31.97 -3.23
CA GLN A 282 1.21 32.39 -3.87
C GLN A 282 1.46 32.89 -5.28
N THR A 283 0.54 32.56 -6.19
CA THR A 283 0.44 33.19 -7.50
C THR A 283 -0.21 34.57 -7.41
N ASP A 284 -0.14 35.35 -8.49
CA ASP A 284 -0.77 36.67 -8.57
C ASP A 284 -2.31 36.64 -8.39
N ASP A 285 -2.95 35.51 -8.74
CA ASP A 285 -4.39 35.25 -8.53
C ASP A 285 -4.71 34.66 -7.14
N GLY A 286 -3.71 34.55 -6.25
CA GLY A 286 -3.89 34.17 -4.84
C GLY A 286 -3.96 32.66 -4.58
N LYS A 287 -3.62 31.80 -5.55
CA LYS A 287 -3.58 30.34 -5.35
C LYS A 287 -2.32 29.95 -4.60
N ALA A 288 -2.46 29.05 -3.63
CA ALA A 288 -1.32 28.48 -2.92
C ALA A 288 -0.65 27.42 -3.80
N ILE A 289 0.66 27.59 -4.01
CA ILE A 289 1.47 26.74 -4.88
C ILE A 289 2.79 26.36 -4.20
N MET A 290 3.28 25.16 -4.48
CA MET A 290 4.53 24.63 -3.98
C MET A 290 5.43 24.18 -5.13
N SER A 291 6.69 24.59 -5.09
CA SER A 291 7.68 24.27 -6.11
C SER A 291 8.74 23.36 -5.51
N LEU A 292 8.94 22.19 -6.11
CA LEU A 292 10.04 21.29 -5.77
C LEU A 292 10.97 21.17 -6.98
N PRO A 293 12.30 21.10 -6.77
CA PRO A 293 13.23 20.71 -7.83
C PRO A 293 12.86 19.34 -8.42
N GLU A 294 13.13 19.13 -9.71
CA GLU A 294 12.87 17.86 -10.41
C GLU A 294 13.54 16.68 -9.69
N SER A 295 14.79 16.86 -9.24
CA SER A 295 15.53 15.84 -8.47
C SER A 295 14.92 15.51 -7.11
N GLN A 296 14.01 16.34 -6.58
CA GLN A 296 13.26 16.04 -5.36
C GLN A 296 11.94 15.36 -5.70
N TRP A 297 11.29 15.75 -6.79
CA TRP A 297 10.12 15.05 -7.33
C TRP A 297 10.43 13.59 -7.69
N GLU A 298 11.62 13.32 -8.23
CA GLU A 298 12.08 11.96 -8.52
C GLU A 298 12.17 11.07 -7.27
N LEU A 299 12.27 11.66 -6.07
CA LEU A 299 12.28 10.92 -4.80
C LEU A 299 10.88 10.68 -4.22
N VAL A 300 9.82 11.24 -4.81
CA VAL A 300 8.44 11.15 -4.28
C VAL A 300 7.73 9.95 -4.88
N HIS A 301 7.40 8.99 -4.02
CA HIS A 301 6.57 7.85 -4.37
C HIS A 301 5.07 8.16 -4.26
N ALA A 302 4.64 8.78 -3.16
CA ALA A 302 3.23 9.12 -2.92
C ALA A 302 3.04 10.58 -2.50
N LEU A 303 1.90 11.14 -2.92
CA LEU A 303 1.42 12.46 -2.56
C LEU A 303 -0.08 12.38 -2.23
N ASP A 304 -0.43 12.64 -0.97
CA ASP A 304 -1.82 12.61 -0.50
C ASP A 304 -2.18 13.92 0.18
N LEU A 305 -3.40 14.40 -0.03
CA LEU A 305 -4.01 15.49 0.71
C LEU A 305 -4.65 14.95 1.99
N ASN A 306 -4.30 15.52 3.13
CA ASN A 306 -4.96 15.27 4.41
C ASN A 306 -5.80 16.49 4.80
N MET A 307 -7.07 16.26 5.13
CA MET A 307 -7.97 17.28 5.65
C MET A 307 -8.24 17.07 7.14
N PHE A 308 -7.97 18.09 7.94
CA PHE A 308 -8.45 18.17 9.32
C PHE A 308 -9.57 19.19 9.41
N TYR A 309 -10.64 18.85 10.12
CA TYR A 309 -11.72 19.76 10.45
C TYR A 309 -11.59 20.23 11.90
N ASP A 310 -11.63 21.54 12.10
CA ASP A 310 -11.61 22.17 13.41
C ASP A 310 -13.06 22.32 13.93
N ASP A 311 -13.42 21.53 14.95
CA ASP A 311 -14.77 21.54 15.54
C ASP A 311 -14.93 22.56 16.68
N GLY A 312 -13.88 23.33 16.99
CA GLY A 312 -13.83 24.29 18.08
C GLY A 312 -13.36 23.72 19.43
N GLU A 313 -13.18 22.40 19.54
CA GLU A 313 -12.58 21.72 20.70
C GLU A 313 -11.25 21.03 20.33
N GLY A 314 -11.07 20.70 19.05
CA GLY A 314 -9.89 20.03 18.52
C GLY A 314 -9.98 19.81 17.01
N TYR A 315 -9.16 18.91 16.50
CA TYR A 315 -9.07 18.58 15.09
C TYR A 315 -9.55 17.15 14.83
N ILE A 316 -10.58 17.02 14.00
CA ILE A 316 -11.08 15.77 13.42
C ILE A 316 -10.24 15.46 12.18
N ASP A 317 -9.57 14.31 12.14
CA ASP A 317 -8.92 13.81 10.93
C ASP A 317 -9.97 13.22 9.96
N LEU A 318 -10.23 13.92 8.86
CA LEU A 318 -11.12 13.42 7.81
C LEU A 318 -10.40 12.49 6.82
N GLY A 319 -9.10 12.29 7.01
CA GLY A 319 -8.31 11.28 6.33
C GLY A 319 -7.54 11.81 5.12
N LEU A 320 -7.08 10.87 4.29
CA LEU A 320 -6.11 11.06 3.22
C LEU A 320 -6.72 10.70 1.88
N ASP A 321 -6.63 11.60 0.90
CA ASP A 321 -7.07 11.33 -0.47
C ASP A 321 -6.02 11.78 -1.49
N ASN A 322 -5.99 11.13 -2.64
CA ASN A 322 -5.06 11.39 -3.73
C ASN A 322 -5.55 12.60 -4.57
N ILE A 323 -5.62 13.78 -3.94
CA ILE A 323 -6.12 15.02 -4.54
C ILE A 323 -4.97 16.02 -4.71
N PHE A 324 -4.55 16.23 -5.93
CA PHE A 324 -3.58 17.26 -6.28
C PHE A 324 -3.76 17.72 -7.73
N SER A 325 -3.26 18.91 -8.02
CA SER A 325 -3.15 19.42 -9.39
C SER A 325 -1.84 20.16 -9.57
N PHE A 326 -1.42 20.32 -10.81
CA PHE A 326 -0.17 20.99 -11.13
C PHE A 326 -0.41 22.16 -12.08
N THR A 327 0.40 23.20 -11.95
CA THR A 327 0.54 24.22 -12.98
C THR A 327 1.24 23.64 -14.21
N ASP A 328 1.12 24.31 -15.35
CA ASP A 328 1.82 23.91 -16.60
C ASP A 328 3.35 23.84 -16.43
N ASP A 329 3.92 24.59 -15.49
CA ASP A 329 5.34 24.59 -15.14
C ASP A 329 5.71 23.60 -14.02
N GLY A 330 4.81 22.69 -13.64
CA GLY A 330 5.11 21.56 -12.74
C GLY A 330 5.09 21.90 -11.25
N ARG A 331 4.47 23.00 -10.83
CA ARG A 331 4.29 23.34 -9.41
C ARG A 331 3.00 22.76 -8.89
N LEU A 332 3.03 22.18 -7.70
CA LEU A 332 1.85 21.66 -7.02
C LEU A 332 0.92 22.83 -6.67
N ILE A 333 -0.35 22.71 -7.03
CA ILE A 333 -1.43 23.63 -6.64
C ILE A 333 -2.17 22.96 -5.49
N ALA A 334 -2.24 23.65 -4.36
CA ALA A 334 -3.00 23.15 -3.22
C ALA A 334 -4.49 23.10 -3.57
N ASP A 335 -5.14 21.99 -3.22
CA ASP A 335 -6.58 22.01 -3.03
C ASP A 335 -6.94 22.98 -1.89
N THR A 336 -8.04 23.68 -2.07
CA THR A 336 -8.54 24.65 -1.07
C THR A 336 -10.02 24.48 -0.79
N ASP A 337 -10.63 23.44 -1.34
CA ASP A 337 -12.05 23.18 -1.16
C ASP A 337 -12.30 22.62 0.24
N ARG A 338 -13.49 22.90 0.76
CA ARG A 338 -13.99 22.34 2.03
C ARG A 338 -14.90 21.14 1.79
N ASN A 339 -14.89 20.63 0.57
CA ASN A 339 -15.70 19.49 0.19
C ASN A 339 -14.94 18.20 0.50
N TRP A 340 -15.57 17.30 1.22
CA TRP A 340 -14.99 16.00 1.54
C TRP A 340 -15.99 14.87 1.33
N LEU A 341 -15.49 13.64 1.29
CA LEU A 341 -16.32 12.47 1.07
C LEU A 341 -17.34 12.29 2.18
N ALA A 342 -18.57 11.99 1.78
CA ALA A 342 -19.70 11.77 2.67
C ALA A 342 -20.53 10.56 2.24
N VAL A 343 -21.17 9.95 3.24
CA VAL A 343 -22.16 8.88 3.06
C VAL A 343 -23.53 9.42 3.46
N ASN A 344 -24.49 9.43 2.53
CA ASN A 344 -25.80 10.08 2.65
C ASN A 344 -25.71 11.52 3.19
N GLY A 345 -24.70 12.28 2.73
CA GLY A 345 -24.50 13.68 3.10
C GLY A 345 -23.84 13.92 4.47
N GLN A 346 -23.49 12.88 5.23
CA GLN A 346 -22.66 13.01 6.43
C GLN A 346 -21.18 12.83 6.06
N PRO A 347 -20.30 13.83 6.30
CA PRO A 347 -18.86 13.68 6.10
C PRO A 347 -18.30 12.48 6.88
N VAL A 348 -17.34 11.78 6.28
CA VAL A 348 -16.69 10.60 6.88
C VAL A 348 -15.17 10.71 6.76
N ALA A 349 -14.45 10.00 7.64
CA ALA A 349 -13.01 9.85 7.49
C ALA A 349 -12.71 8.85 6.36
N TYR A 350 -12.14 9.34 5.27
CA TYR A 350 -11.83 8.57 4.08
C TYR A 350 -10.32 8.47 3.90
N TYR A 351 -9.84 7.25 3.67
CA TYR A 351 -8.44 6.98 3.39
C TYR A 351 -8.33 6.25 2.05
N HIS A 352 -7.72 6.90 1.07
CA HIS A 352 -7.29 6.26 -0.17
C HIS A 352 -6.42 5.04 0.15
N MET A 353 -6.64 3.94 -0.55
CA MET A 353 -5.83 2.73 -0.41
C MET A 353 -5.04 2.46 -1.67
N ASP A 354 -5.70 2.42 -2.82
CA ASP A 354 -5.02 2.26 -4.10
C ASP A 354 -5.86 2.73 -5.30
N SER A 355 -5.16 2.98 -6.41
CA SER A 355 -5.75 3.27 -7.71
C SER A 355 -5.15 2.31 -8.75
N THR A 356 -6.01 1.73 -9.58
CA THR A 356 -5.61 0.79 -10.64
C THR A 356 -6.11 1.30 -11.99
N GLU A 357 -5.22 1.41 -12.96
CA GLU A 357 -5.58 1.71 -14.34
C GLU A 357 -5.72 0.43 -15.17
N ASN A 358 -6.81 0.32 -15.93
CA ASN A 358 -7.08 -0.78 -16.86
C ASN A 358 -7.72 -0.23 -18.14
N GLY A 359 -7.00 -0.27 -19.26
CA GLY A 359 -7.56 0.08 -20.57
C GLY A 359 -8.09 1.52 -20.70
N GLY A 360 -7.57 2.46 -19.89
CA GLY A 360 -8.02 3.86 -19.84
C GLY A 360 -9.11 4.14 -18.80
N GLU A 361 -9.55 3.14 -18.06
CA GLU A 361 -10.42 3.31 -16.88
C GLU A 361 -9.57 3.23 -15.60
N THR A 362 -9.84 4.13 -14.65
CA THR A 362 -9.22 4.12 -13.33
C THR A 362 -10.23 3.60 -12.31
N ILE A 363 -9.82 2.60 -11.54
CA ILE A 363 -10.59 2.07 -10.41
C ILE A 363 -9.84 2.42 -9.13
N THR A 364 -10.48 3.21 -8.28
CA THR A 364 -9.91 3.65 -7.01
C THR A 364 -10.65 2.98 -5.86
N THR A 365 -9.90 2.48 -4.89
CA THR A 365 -10.46 1.92 -3.65
C THR A 365 -9.96 2.73 -2.47
N GLY A 366 -10.87 3.11 -1.58
CA GLY A 366 -10.54 3.69 -0.29
C GLY A 366 -11.33 3.03 0.83
N ARG A 367 -10.97 3.35 2.07
CA ARG A 367 -11.62 2.82 3.26
C ARG A 367 -12.19 3.93 4.13
N VAL A 368 -13.31 3.63 4.78
CA VAL A 368 -13.94 4.45 5.81
C VAL A 368 -14.05 3.64 7.10
N PRO A 369 -13.32 4.00 8.17
CA PRO A 369 -13.45 3.34 9.47
C PRO A 369 -14.85 3.52 10.05
N ALA A 370 -15.45 2.46 10.57
CA ALA A 370 -16.80 2.49 11.14
C ALA A 370 -17.03 1.39 12.18
N LEU A 371 -18.12 1.50 12.92
CA LEU A 371 -18.76 0.40 13.62
C LEU A 371 -19.98 -0.06 12.80
N LEU A 372 -20.00 -1.34 12.42
CA LEU A 372 -21.16 -2.00 11.84
C LEU A 372 -21.83 -2.84 12.94
N ASN A 373 -23.01 -2.42 13.38
CA ASN A 373 -23.74 -3.03 14.51
C ASN A 373 -22.87 -3.17 15.78
N GLY A 374 -21.97 -2.22 16.02
CA GLY A 374 -21.06 -2.20 17.17
C GLY A 374 -19.72 -2.93 16.95
N SER A 375 -19.54 -3.65 15.84
CA SER A 375 -18.26 -4.28 15.48
C SER A 375 -17.43 -3.37 14.59
N ARG A 376 -16.12 -3.23 14.88
CA ARG A 376 -15.22 -2.38 14.09
C ARG A 376 -14.98 -2.97 12.71
N VAL A 377 -15.16 -2.13 11.69
CA VAL A 377 -14.98 -2.47 10.29
C VAL A 377 -14.32 -1.32 9.52
N ASN A 378 -13.74 -1.64 8.38
CA ASN A 378 -13.42 -0.70 7.31
C ASN A 378 -14.44 -0.88 6.20
N LEU A 379 -15.27 0.12 5.93
CA LEU A 379 -16.14 0.14 4.75
C LEU A 379 -15.29 0.42 3.52
N TRP A 380 -15.36 -0.43 2.50
CA TRP A 380 -14.63 -0.24 1.25
C TRP A 380 -15.47 0.58 0.29
N ILE A 381 -14.93 1.72 -0.13
CA ILE A 381 -15.53 2.59 -1.14
C ILE A 381 -14.79 2.38 -2.45
N VAL A 382 -15.52 2.03 -3.51
CA VAL A 382 -14.96 1.79 -4.85
C VAL A 382 -15.50 2.82 -5.82
N PHE A 383 -14.60 3.45 -6.58
CA PHE A 383 -14.90 4.35 -7.68
C PHE A 383 -14.49 3.68 -8.98
N ASP A 384 -15.39 3.68 -9.97
CA ASP A 384 -15.15 3.13 -11.30
C ASP A 384 -15.93 3.93 -12.36
N ALA A 385 -15.79 3.57 -13.64
CA ALA A 385 -16.43 4.26 -14.75
C ALA A 385 -17.97 4.21 -14.69
N GLU A 386 -18.56 3.16 -14.11
CA GLU A 386 -20.02 3.03 -13.94
C GLU A 386 -20.53 3.83 -12.72
N HIS A 387 -19.67 4.00 -11.71
CA HIS A 387 -19.94 4.64 -10.43
C HIS A 387 -18.91 5.75 -10.15
N PRO A 388 -18.90 6.85 -10.93
CA PRO A 388 -17.90 7.92 -10.78
C PRO A 388 -18.00 8.66 -9.44
N ARG A 389 -19.13 8.53 -8.73
CA ARG A 389 -19.30 9.05 -7.36
C ARG A 389 -18.95 8.04 -6.27
N GLY A 390 -18.64 6.81 -6.64
CA GLY A 390 -18.33 5.72 -5.73
C GLY A 390 -19.56 4.99 -5.18
N PHE A 391 -19.31 3.79 -4.64
CA PHE A 391 -20.29 2.99 -3.90
C PHE A 391 -19.61 2.19 -2.79
N ILE A 392 -20.39 1.76 -1.79
CA ILE A 392 -19.87 0.89 -0.72
C ILE A 392 -19.85 -0.56 -1.23
N ALA A 393 -18.66 -1.11 -1.45
CA ALA A 393 -18.47 -2.48 -1.93
C ALA A 393 -18.67 -3.53 -0.82
N GLY A 394 -18.55 -3.13 0.44
CA GLY A 394 -18.81 -3.96 1.61
C GLY A 394 -18.00 -3.52 2.83
N ALA A 395 -18.09 -4.28 3.92
CA ALA A 395 -17.41 -4.01 5.18
C ALA A 395 -16.38 -5.10 5.51
N GLN A 396 -15.12 -4.72 5.66
CA GLN A 396 -14.05 -5.62 6.11
C GLN A 396 -13.92 -5.51 7.63
N SER A 397 -13.94 -6.64 8.36
CA SER A 397 -13.67 -6.63 9.79
C SER A 397 -12.28 -6.06 10.09
N ASP A 398 -12.21 -5.15 11.07
CA ASP A 398 -10.96 -4.56 11.54
C ASP A 398 -10.59 -5.20 12.90
N TYR A 399 -9.74 -6.22 12.84
CA TYR A 399 -9.23 -6.89 14.04
C TYR A 399 -8.11 -6.03 14.64
N GLN A 400 -8.44 -5.20 15.64
CA GLN A 400 -7.39 -4.49 16.38
C GLN A 400 -6.39 -5.50 16.96
N GLY A 401 -5.11 -5.27 16.67
CA GLY A 401 -4.02 -6.25 16.77
C GLY A 401 -4.02 -7.08 18.05
N LYS A 402 -4.37 -8.36 17.90
CA LYS A 402 -3.99 -9.51 18.75
C LYS A 402 -4.61 -10.85 18.34
N GLU A 403 -5.55 -10.89 17.39
CA GLU A 403 -6.30 -12.12 17.11
C GLU A 403 -5.79 -12.92 15.89
N THR A 404 -5.36 -12.28 14.80
CA THR A 404 -4.79 -12.97 13.62
C THR A 404 -3.84 -12.07 12.81
N GLU A 405 -2.78 -12.64 12.23
CA GLU A 405 -1.88 -11.92 11.29
C GLU A 405 -2.45 -11.82 9.86
N THR A 406 -3.42 -12.68 9.55
CA THR A 406 -4.21 -12.65 8.32
C THR A 406 -5.61 -12.11 8.63
N VAL A 407 -5.95 -10.97 8.03
CA VAL A 407 -7.32 -10.45 8.06
C VAL A 407 -8.07 -11.09 6.92
N ALA A 408 -9.12 -11.86 7.22
CA ALA A 408 -9.99 -12.38 6.18
C ALA A 408 -10.57 -11.21 5.36
N LYS A 409 -10.34 -11.19 4.05
CA LYS A 409 -11.03 -10.28 3.10
C LYS A 409 -12.45 -10.77 2.83
N SER A 410 -13.16 -11.15 3.88
CA SER A 410 -14.60 -11.31 3.80
C SER A 410 -15.20 -9.92 3.91
N LEU A 411 -15.48 -9.30 2.77
CA LEU A 411 -16.37 -8.14 2.79
C LEU A 411 -17.76 -8.64 3.14
N THR A 412 -18.21 -8.25 4.32
CA THR A 412 -19.60 -8.45 4.74
C THR A 412 -20.47 -7.47 3.96
N GLU A 413 -21.46 -7.99 3.24
CA GLU A 413 -22.46 -7.17 2.57
C GLU A 413 -23.32 -6.47 3.62
N LEU A 414 -23.52 -5.16 3.46
CA LEU A 414 -24.36 -4.36 4.34
C LEU A 414 -25.82 -4.75 4.17
N GLN A 415 -26.51 -5.04 5.27
CA GLN A 415 -27.92 -5.41 5.27
C GLN A 415 -28.80 -4.21 5.61
N GLN A 416 -29.96 -4.10 4.96
CA GLN A 416 -30.93 -3.06 5.30
C GLN A 416 -31.32 -3.15 6.79
N GLY A 417 -31.18 -2.03 7.50
CA GLY A 417 -31.44 -1.94 8.95
C GLY A 417 -30.19 -2.05 9.84
N ASP A 418 -29.03 -2.43 9.27
CA ASP A 418 -27.75 -2.36 9.95
C ASP A 418 -27.46 -0.93 10.43
N THR A 419 -26.76 -0.83 11.56
CA THR A 419 -26.34 0.44 12.16
C THR A 419 -24.91 0.73 11.77
N LEU A 420 -24.65 1.90 11.21
CA LEU A 420 -23.32 2.42 10.92
C LEU A 420 -23.03 3.62 11.83
N GLU A 421 -21.87 3.59 12.49
CA GLU A 421 -21.31 4.72 13.22
C GLU A 421 -19.90 4.95 12.68
N PHE A 422 -19.65 6.10 12.04
CA PHE A 422 -18.34 6.37 11.45
C PHE A 422 -17.31 6.71 12.51
N LEU A 423 -16.06 6.31 12.26
CA LEU A 423 -14.93 6.51 13.16
C LEU A 423 -13.86 7.36 12.47
N CYS A 424 -13.16 8.17 13.26
CA CYS A 424 -12.01 8.94 12.82
C CYS A 424 -10.99 9.11 13.96
N ASP A 425 -9.83 9.64 13.63
CA ASP A 425 -8.87 10.09 14.63
C ASP A 425 -9.21 11.51 15.09
N TYR A 426 -8.92 11.82 16.36
CA TYR A 426 -9.17 13.13 16.96
C TYR A 426 -7.97 13.63 17.75
N TYR A 427 -7.63 14.90 17.55
CA TYR A 427 -6.49 15.58 18.16
C TYR A 427 -6.96 16.82 18.92
N GLY A 428 -6.92 16.78 20.26
CA GLY A 428 -7.25 17.93 21.09
C GLY A 428 -6.17 19.02 20.99
N TYR A 429 -6.53 20.28 21.25
CA TYR A 429 -5.58 21.39 21.20
C TYR A 429 -4.41 21.28 22.19
N ASP A 430 -4.57 20.49 23.24
CA ASP A 430 -3.54 20.19 24.24
C ASP A 430 -2.58 19.08 23.79
N GLY A 431 -2.75 18.54 22.58
CA GLY A 431 -1.99 17.42 22.04
C GLY A 431 -2.51 16.04 22.45
N SER A 432 -3.68 15.97 23.11
CA SER A 432 -4.34 14.68 23.38
C SER A 432 -4.78 14.01 22.07
N TYR A 433 -4.62 12.68 22.01
CA TYR A 433 -5.01 11.86 20.86
C TYR A 433 -6.08 10.85 21.27
N LYS A 434 -7.08 10.69 20.42
CA LYS A 434 -8.12 9.67 20.56
C LYS A 434 -8.31 8.94 19.23
N ASP A 435 -7.88 7.68 19.20
CA ASP A 435 -8.27 6.71 18.17
C ASP A 435 -9.79 6.47 18.25
N SER A 436 -10.43 6.33 17.09
CA SER A 436 -11.83 5.91 16.98
C SER A 436 -12.84 6.85 17.65
N TYR A 437 -12.65 8.15 17.45
CA TYR A 437 -13.68 9.15 17.72
C TYR A 437 -14.89 8.92 16.81
N LYS A 438 -16.11 9.01 17.37
CA LYS A 438 -17.35 8.82 16.61
C LYS A 438 -17.68 10.09 15.84
N LEU A 439 -17.74 9.98 14.52
CA LEU A 439 -17.95 11.09 13.61
C LEU A 439 -19.41 11.18 13.17
N GLY A 440 -20.06 12.29 13.53
CA GLY A 440 -21.47 12.56 13.23
C GLY A 440 -22.43 11.61 13.94
N GLU A 441 -23.63 11.44 13.37
CA GLU A 441 -24.70 10.64 13.98
C GLU A 441 -24.70 9.19 13.48
N PRO A 442 -25.16 8.22 14.30
CA PRO A 442 -25.43 6.87 13.83
C PRO A 442 -26.45 6.85 12.69
N MET A 443 -26.18 6.12 11.62
CA MET A 443 -27.08 5.96 10.49
C MET A 443 -27.58 4.53 10.33
N LYS A 444 -28.71 4.38 9.63
CA LYS A 444 -29.23 3.08 9.22
C LYS A 444 -28.89 2.81 7.76
N VAL A 445 -28.39 1.61 7.48
CA VAL A 445 -28.23 1.12 6.11
C VAL A 445 -29.62 1.03 5.47
N THR A 446 -29.77 1.69 4.33
CA THR A 446 -30.98 1.63 3.51
C THR A 446 -30.67 0.92 2.19
N GLY A 447 -31.69 0.66 1.36
CA GLY A 447 -31.49 0.10 0.02
C GLY A 447 -30.72 1.01 -0.95
N ARG A 448 -30.41 2.26 -0.57
CA ARG A 448 -29.60 3.18 -1.37
C ARG A 448 -28.71 4.01 -0.44
N MET A 449 -27.42 3.67 -0.43
CA MET A 449 -26.38 4.48 0.23
C MET A 449 -25.72 5.35 -0.84
N GLU A 450 -25.78 6.67 -0.69
CA GLU A 450 -25.20 7.64 -1.61
C GLU A 450 -23.82 8.08 -1.15
N ILE A 451 -22.83 8.02 -2.05
CA ILE A 451 -21.51 8.61 -1.88
C ILE A 451 -21.47 9.93 -2.64
N SER A 452 -20.96 10.97 -2.00
CA SER A 452 -20.87 12.32 -2.56
C SER A 452 -19.79 13.13 -1.86
N ASN A 453 -19.30 14.20 -2.48
CA ASN A 453 -18.50 15.22 -1.80
C ASN A 453 -19.42 16.34 -1.31
N VAL A 454 -19.30 16.72 -0.03
CA VAL A 454 -20.12 17.78 0.60
C VAL A 454 -19.23 18.70 1.42
N ASP A 455 -19.67 19.95 1.59
CA ASP A 455 -19.02 20.90 2.50
C ASP A 455 -19.03 20.35 3.93
N VAL A 456 -17.88 20.38 4.60
CA VAL A 456 -17.69 19.80 5.95
C VAL A 456 -18.28 20.65 7.08
N GLY A 457 -18.92 21.77 6.77
CA GLY A 457 -19.60 22.63 7.73
C GLY A 457 -18.76 23.83 8.15
N ALA A 458 -19.26 24.61 9.11
CA ALA A 458 -18.80 25.98 9.38
C ALA A 458 -17.40 26.12 10.02
N GLY A 459 -16.86 25.05 10.63
CA GLY A 459 -15.51 25.04 11.20
C GLY A 459 -14.42 25.17 10.15
N ALA A 460 -13.25 25.69 10.55
CA ALA A 460 -12.12 25.83 9.64
C ALA A 460 -11.57 24.45 9.26
N VAL A 461 -10.99 24.34 8.06
CA VAL A 461 -10.22 23.15 7.66
C VAL A 461 -8.74 23.48 7.62
N ARG A 462 -7.91 22.49 7.98
CA ARG A 462 -6.46 22.50 7.79
C ARG A 462 -6.10 21.45 6.76
N LEU A 463 -5.55 21.91 5.64
CA LEU A 463 -5.16 21.09 4.51
C LEU A 463 -3.64 20.93 4.50
N MET A 464 -3.17 19.69 4.48
CA MET A 464 -1.74 19.35 4.46
C MET A 464 -1.47 18.29 3.41
N TYR A 465 -0.35 18.38 2.72
CA TYR A 465 0.10 17.33 1.82
C TYR A 465 1.11 16.44 2.52
N ARG A 466 0.88 15.13 2.44
CA ARG A 466 1.80 14.08 2.86
C ARG A 466 2.58 13.57 1.66
N PHE A 467 3.89 13.74 1.70
CA PHE A 467 4.85 13.21 0.74
C PHE A 467 5.46 11.94 1.34
N THR A 468 5.55 10.87 0.53
CA THR A 468 6.27 9.65 0.90
C THR A 468 7.44 9.45 -0.06
N ASP A 469 8.64 9.27 0.47
CA ASP A 469 9.85 9.17 -0.34
C ASP A 469 10.24 7.71 -0.73
N ILE A 470 11.37 7.57 -1.42
CA ILE A 470 11.96 6.28 -1.85
C ILE A 470 12.36 5.34 -0.71
N TYR A 471 12.35 5.80 0.54
CA TYR A 471 12.57 4.98 1.73
C TYR A 471 11.27 4.68 2.46
N ASN A 472 10.12 5.00 1.88
CA ASN A 472 8.82 4.95 2.54
C ASN A 472 8.74 5.88 3.77
N GLN A 473 9.53 6.95 3.80
CA GLN A 473 9.51 7.95 4.86
C GLN A 473 8.52 9.06 4.53
N GLU A 474 7.71 9.45 5.51
CA GLU A 474 6.68 10.47 5.36
C GLU A 474 7.18 11.87 5.76
N TYR A 475 6.72 12.88 5.03
CA TYR A 475 6.95 14.30 5.24
C TYR A 475 5.66 15.08 5.03
N TRP A 476 5.47 16.17 5.77
CA TRP A 476 4.21 16.90 5.80
C TRP A 476 4.44 18.36 5.45
N SER A 477 3.63 18.90 4.54
CA SER A 477 3.64 20.34 4.24
C SER A 477 3.18 21.17 5.43
N GLU A 478 3.46 22.46 5.38
CA GLU A 478 2.76 23.43 6.22
C GLU A 478 1.24 23.35 6.01
N ALA A 479 0.48 23.55 7.08
CA ALA A 479 -0.98 23.54 7.05
C ALA A 479 -1.57 24.80 6.40
N LEU A 480 -2.41 24.60 5.38
CA LEU A 480 -3.24 25.66 4.81
C LEU A 480 -4.58 25.72 5.54
N VAL A 481 -4.85 26.85 6.19
CA VAL A 481 -6.12 27.08 6.90
C VAL A 481 -7.15 27.70 5.96
N ARG A 482 -8.37 27.16 5.92
CA ARG A 482 -9.52 27.71 5.17
C ARG A 482 -10.75 27.80 6.07
N TYR A 483 -11.53 28.87 5.91
CA TYR A 483 -12.67 29.23 6.78
C TYR A 483 -14.00 29.13 6.06
#